data_AF-A0A945KTP4-F1
#
_entry.id   AF-A0A945KTP4-F1
#
_cell.length_a   1.000
_cell.length_b   1.000
_cell.length_c   1.000
_cell.angle_alpha   90.00
_cell.angle_beta   90.00
_cell.angle_gamma   90.00
#
_symmetry.space_group_name_H-M   'P 1'
#
loop_
_entity.id
_entity.type
_entity.pdbx_description
1 polymer ?
#
loop_
_entity_poly.entity_id
_entity_poly.type
_entity_poly.pdbx_seq_one_letter_code
_entity_poly.pdbx_strand_id
1 'polypeptide(L)'
;MVLAVENLEPVSRGPLPSQLCNIERLRHAMSARNLDGIVATTDLNVFYLSSFSSIAHKSDEQRPYAVILSREALEHPIAVIADYYLSSFVAQPSWIQDIRPFRAVMMGLDSEPQVDDIERFIPESGQNLSWIGKARSNYVFNAFSEYAFMASGSVGRTSKIT
;
A
#
# COMPACT_ATOMS: atom_id res chain seq x y z
N MET A 1 -37.30 -22.49 23.16
CA MET A 1 -37.20 -21.09 23.61
C MET A 1 -36.10 -20.45 22.79
N VAL A 2 -36.45 -19.58 21.85
CA VAL A 2 -35.48 -18.89 20.98
C VAL A 2 -35.24 -17.52 21.60
N LEU A 3 -33.99 -17.19 21.93
CA LEU A 3 -33.64 -15.84 22.36
C LEU A 3 -33.74 -14.91 21.14
N ALA A 4 -34.57 -13.87 21.24
CA ALA A 4 -34.60 -12.81 20.26
C ALA A 4 -33.24 -12.10 20.27
N VAL A 5 -32.65 -11.89 19.08
CA VAL A 5 -31.46 -11.06 18.93
C VAL A 5 -31.92 -9.60 18.93
N GLU A 6 -32.30 -9.11 20.12
CA GLU A 6 -32.65 -7.71 20.32
C GLU A 6 -31.42 -6.83 20.12
N ASN A 7 -31.51 -5.90 19.17
CA ASN A 7 -30.69 -4.69 19.02
C ASN A 7 -29.25 -4.80 19.54
N LEU A 8 -28.45 -5.67 18.90
CA LEU A 8 -27.00 -5.59 19.01
C LEU A 8 -26.54 -4.31 18.30
N GLU A 9 -26.35 -3.25 19.08
CA GLU A 9 -25.66 -2.04 18.62
C GLU A 9 -24.35 -2.43 17.91
N PRO A 10 -24.08 -1.90 16.71
CA PRO A 10 -22.87 -2.24 15.98
C PRO A 10 -21.65 -1.89 16.82
N VAL A 11 -20.88 -2.90 17.24
CA VAL A 11 -19.62 -2.68 17.94
C VAL A 11 -18.67 -1.96 16.98
N SER A 12 -18.56 -0.64 17.15
CA SER A 12 -17.62 0.19 16.40
C SER A 12 -16.20 -0.29 16.71
N ARG A 13 -15.65 -1.08 15.79
CA ARG A 13 -14.25 -1.44 15.81
C ARG A 13 -13.48 -0.20 15.38
N GLY A 14 -12.75 0.40 16.31
CA GLY A 14 -11.79 1.44 15.98
C GLY A 14 -10.73 0.96 14.97
N PRO A 15 -9.87 1.87 14.46
CA PRO A 15 -8.87 1.50 13.48
C PRO A 15 -7.98 0.36 13.98
N LEU A 16 -7.62 -0.53 13.05
CA LEU A 16 -6.63 -1.59 13.29
C LEU A 16 -5.28 -0.96 13.69
N PRO A 17 -4.42 -1.69 14.42
CA PRO A 17 -3.03 -1.29 14.63
C PRO A 17 -2.35 -0.97 13.29
N SER A 18 -1.62 0.15 13.22
CA SER A 18 -0.95 0.57 11.99
C SER A 18 0.10 -0.42 11.52
N GLN A 19 0.71 -1.17 12.44
CA GLN A 19 1.62 -2.29 12.18
C GLN A 19 1.04 -3.60 12.73
N LEU A 20 0.47 -4.44 11.85
CA LEU A 20 0.06 -5.81 12.20
C LEU A 20 1.22 -6.82 12.12
N CYS A 21 2.26 -6.51 11.35
CA CYS A 21 3.34 -7.45 11.08
C CYS A 21 4.36 -7.57 12.22
N ASN A 22 4.78 -8.80 12.49
CA ASN A 22 5.91 -9.09 13.37
C ASN A 22 7.22 -9.06 12.56
N ILE A 23 7.94 -7.94 12.62
CA ILE A 23 9.18 -7.72 11.87
C ILE A 23 10.30 -8.68 12.29
N GLU A 24 10.45 -8.99 13.58
CA GLU A 24 11.52 -9.89 14.03
C GLU A 24 11.31 -11.33 13.56
N ARG A 25 10.07 -11.79 13.47
CA ARG A 25 9.74 -13.08 12.85
C ARG A 25 10.04 -13.06 11.34
N LEU A 26 9.78 -11.95 10.65
CA LEU A 26 10.12 -11.77 9.24
C LEU A 26 11.66 -11.77 9.04
N ARG A 27 12.38 -10.99 9.84
CA ARG A 27 13.86 -10.90 9.87
C ARG A 27 14.49 -12.28 10.05
N HIS A 28 14.02 -13.04 11.04
CA HIS A 28 14.46 -14.42 11.26
C HIS A 28 14.16 -15.32 10.05
N ALA A 29 12.94 -15.26 9.50
CA ALA A 29 12.53 -16.10 8.38
C ALA A 29 13.29 -15.81 7.07
N MET A 30 13.65 -14.55 6.82
CA MET A 30 14.46 -14.12 5.67
C MET A 30 15.93 -14.53 5.84
N SER A 31 16.52 -14.28 7.01
CA SER A 31 17.90 -14.68 7.31
C SER A 31 18.08 -16.20 7.22
N ALA A 32 17.14 -16.99 7.77
CA ALA A 32 17.17 -18.46 7.70
C ALA A 32 17.02 -19.04 6.27
N ARG A 33 16.65 -18.20 5.29
CA ARG A 33 16.49 -18.57 3.87
C ARG A 33 17.48 -17.85 2.95
N ASN A 34 18.41 -17.06 3.51
CA ASN A 34 19.32 -16.19 2.77
C ASN A 34 18.59 -15.30 1.73
N LEU A 35 17.50 -14.65 2.15
CA LEU A 35 16.71 -13.73 1.33
C LEU A 35 17.12 -12.27 1.58
N ASP A 36 17.46 -11.55 0.53
CA ASP A 36 17.81 -10.12 0.62
C ASP A 36 16.59 -9.20 0.60
N GLY A 37 15.46 -9.68 0.09
CA GLY A 37 14.19 -8.97 0.09
C GLY A 37 13.00 -9.90 -0.13
N ILE A 38 11.79 -9.35 0.03
CA ILE A 38 10.54 -9.98 -0.41
C ILE A 38 9.70 -9.00 -1.22
N VAL A 39 8.99 -9.52 -2.22
CA VAL A 39 7.91 -8.83 -2.94
C VAL A 39 6.63 -9.64 -2.68
N ALA A 40 5.78 -9.16 -1.78
CA ALA A 40 4.59 -9.86 -1.33
C ALA A 40 3.35 -9.32 -2.03
N THR A 41 2.73 -10.12 -2.89
CA THR A 41 1.61 -9.70 -3.77
C THR A 41 0.25 -10.32 -3.44
N THR A 42 0.23 -11.43 -2.69
CA THR A 42 -1.03 -12.08 -2.28
C THR A 42 -1.76 -11.25 -1.22
N ASP A 43 -3.06 -11.07 -1.37
CA ASP A 43 -3.96 -10.28 -0.51
C ASP A 43 -3.64 -10.34 0.99
N LEU A 44 -3.54 -11.55 1.56
CA LEU A 44 -3.32 -11.74 3.00
C LEU A 44 -1.92 -11.30 3.46
N ASN A 45 -0.90 -11.44 2.60
CA ASN A 45 0.44 -10.94 2.92
C ASN A 45 0.50 -9.42 2.76
N VAL A 46 -0.15 -8.84 1.74
CA VAL A 46 -0.27 -7.38 1.61
C VAL A 46 -0.97 -6.81 2.85
N PHE A 47 -2.12 -7.36 3.24
CA PHE A 47 -2.86 -6.97 4.44
C PHE A 47 -2.04 -7.11 5.72
N TYR A 48 -1.40 -8.27 5.95
CA TYR A 48 -0.58 -8.48 7.15
C TYR A 48 0.63 -7.54 7.22
N LEU A 49 1.29 -7.27 6.09
CA LEU A 49 2.50 -6.44 6.03
C LEU A 49 2.22 -4.93 5.98
N SER A 50 1.01 -4.49 5.66
CA SER A 50 0.70 -3.05 5.50
C SER A 50 -0.55 -2.57 6.26
N SER A 51 -1.33 -3.47 6.85
CA SER A 51 -2.64 -3.18 7.46
C SER A 51 -3.71 -2.67 6.47
N PHE A 52 -3.40 -2.63 5.16
CA PHE A 52 -4.32 -2.22 4.09
C PHE A 52 -5.20 -3.36 3.63
N SER A 53 -6.52 -3.13 3.61
CA SER A 53 -7.53 -4.07 3.10
C SER A 53 -8.21 -3.49 1.86
N SER A 54 -8.04 -4.15 0.71
CA SER A 54 -8.69 -3.75 -0.54
C SER A 54 -10.11 -4.32 -0.61
N ILE A 55 -11.09 -3.50 -0.22
CA ILE A 55 -12.50 -3.86 -0.05
C ILE A 55 -13.34 -3.93 -1.34
N ALA A 56 -12.80 -3.56 -2.51
CA ALA A 56 -13.59 -3.27 -3.72
C ALA A 56 -13.31 -4.17 -4.95
N HIS A 57 -12.74 -5.37 -4.79
CA HIS A 57 -12.49 -6.29 -5.93
C HIS A 57 -13.37 -7.54 -5.89
N LYS A 58 -13.77 -7.99 -7.08
CA LYS A 58 -14.24 -9.36 -7.27
C LYS A 58 -13.08 -10.33 -7.00
N SER A 59 -13.41 -11.51 -6.50
CA SER A 59 -12.44 -12.51 -6.02
C SER A 59 -11.63 -13.22 -7.12
N ASP A 60 -11.95 -12.97 -8.40
CA ASP A 60 -11.36 -13.59 -9.59
C ASP A 60 -10.27 -12.72 -10.27
N GLU A 61 -10.13 -11.45 -9.91
CA GLU A 61 -9.09 -10.56 -10.46
C GLU A 61 -7.81 -10.59 -9.60
N GLN A 62 -6.66 -10.88 -10.23
CA GLN A 62 -5.37 -10.82 -9.56
C GLN A 62 -5.01 -9.37 -9.22
N ARG A 63 -4.79 -9.07 -7.94
CA ARG A 63 -4.48 -7.71 -7.49
C ARG A 63 -3.06 -7.31 -7.89
N PRO A 64 -2.86 -6.20 -8.63
CA PRO A 64 -1.55 -5.66 -8.96
C PRO A 64 -0.96 -4.85 -7.80
N TYR A 65 -1.03 -5.38 -6.58
CA TYR A 65 -0.52 -4.74 -5.36
C TYR A 65 0.67 -5.50 -4.79
N ALA A 66 1.60 -4.78 -4.18
CA ALA A 66 2.75 -5.39 -3.52
C ALA A 66 3.16 -4.63 -2.26
N VAL A 67 3.65 -5.38 -1.27
CA VAL A 67 4.54 -4.83 -0.24
C VAL A 67 5.95 -5.35 -0.51
N ILE A 68 6.90 -4.43 -0.62
CA ILE A 68 8.32 -4.71 -0.88
C ILE A 68 9.10 -4.40 0.40
N LEU A 69 9.92 -5.35 0.85
CA LEU A 69 10.77 -5.22 2.02
C LEU A 69 12.20 -5.69 1.68
N SER A 70 13.20 -4.89 2.05
CA SER A 70 14.62 -5.29 2.05
C SER A 70 15.02 -5.78 3.44
N ARG A 71 15.83 -6.85 3.52
CA ARG A 71 16.40 -7.36 4.78
C ARG A 71 17.26 -6.31 5.51
N GLU A 72 17.87 -5.41 4.75
CA GLU A 72 18.69 -4.31 5.27
C GLU A 72 17.86 -3.10 5.75
N ALA A 73 16.59 -3.02 5.35
CA ALA A 73 15.71 -1.88 5.60
C ALA A 73 14.28 -2.31 5.97
N LEU A 74 14.13 -3.33 6.84
CA LEU A 74 12.82 -3.88 7.21
C LEU A 74 11.88 -2.85 7.88
N GLU A 75 12.41 -1.78 8.49
CA GLU A 75 11.60 -0.69 9.05
C GLU A 75 11.12 0.33 7.99
N HIS A 76 11.54 0.16 6.73
CA HIS A 76 11.25 1.05 5.60
C HIS A 76 10.68 0.28 4.39
N PRO A 77 9.54 -0.40 4.56
CA PRO A 77 8.82 -1.06 3.46
C PRO A 77 8.32 -0.05 2.43
N ILE A 78 8.05 -0.55 1.22
CA ILE A 78 7.37 0.18 0.14
C ILE A 78 6.05 -0.54 -0.17
N ALA A 79 4.96 0.20 -0.33
CA ALA A 79 3.69 -0.33 -0.83
C ALA A 79 3.40 0.20 -2.24
N VAL A 80 3.20 -0.70 -3.21
CA VAL A 80 2.76 -0.38 -4.57
C VAL A 80 1.26 -0.67 -4.65
N ILE A 81 0.45 0.38 -4.79
CA ILE A 81 -1.02 0.32 -4.67
C ILE A 81 -1.67 1.20 -5.75
N ALA A 82 -2.92 0.93 -6.13
CA ALA A 82 -3.67 1.82 -7.00
C ALA A 82 -4.00 3.16 -6.31
N ASP A 83 -3.95 4.24 -7.08
CA ASP A 83 -4.29 5.61 -6.67
C ASP A 83 -5.60 5.74 -5.89
N TYR A 84 -6.69 5.10 -6.33
CA TYR A 84 -7.99 5.20 -5.67
C TYR A 84 -8.07 4.63 -4.24
N TYR A 85 -7.05 3.90 -3.79
CA TYR A 85 -6.93 3.43 -2.41
C TYR A 85 -6.15 4.38 -1.47
N LEU A 86 -5.63 5.51 -1.94
CA LEU A 86 -4.91 6.48 -1.09
C LEU A 86 -5.78 6.96 0.09
N SER A 87 -7.08 7.20 -0.16
CA SER A 87 -8.09 7.48 0.86
C SER A 87 -8.17 6.41 1.97
N SER A 88 -7.92 5.14 1.66
CA SER A 88 -7.93 4.04 2.63
C SER A 88 -6.75 4.11 3.59
N PHE A 89 -5.59 4.60 3.16
CA PHE A 89 -4.43 4.86 4.04
C PHE A 89 -4.60 6.10 4.91
N VAL A 90 -5.51 7.02 4.56
CA VAL A 90 -5.92 8.13 5.45
C VAL A 90 -6.90 7.64 6.51
N ALA A 91 -7.87 6.80 6.14
CA ALA A 91 -8.87 6.26 7.06
C ALA A 91 -8.32 5.16 7.99
N GLN A 92 -7.42 4.32 7.48
CA GLN A 92 -6.73 3.25 8.19
C GLN A 92 -5.21 3.42 8.01
N PRO A 93 -4.55 4.23 8.87
CA PRO A 93 -3.13 4.50 8.76
C PRO A 93 -2.28 3.23 8.79
N SER A 94 -1.28 3.19 7.91
CA SER A 94 -0.24 2.18 7.87
C SER A 94 1.04 2.67 8.54
N TRP A 95 1.84 1.73 9.04
CA TRP A 95 3.24 2.00 9.39
C TRP A 95 4.10 2.29 8.14
N ILE A 96 3.69 1.83 6.95
CA ILE A 96 4.36 2.10 5.67
C ILE A 96 4.29 3.60 5.34
N GLN A 97 5.44 4.27 5.26
CA GLN A 97 5.57 5.70 4.92
C GLN A 97 6.05 5.95 3.47
N ASP A 98 6.19 4.89 2.67
CA ASP A 98 6.53 4.95 1.26
C ASP A 98 5.47 4.18 0.46
N ILE A 99 4.42 4.90 0.07
CA ILE A 99 3.33 4.40 -0.76
C ILE A 99 3.55 4.98 -2.15
N ARG A 100 3.67 4.13 -3.16
CA ARG A 100 3.95 4.49 -4.55
C ARG A 100 2.74 4.16 -5.40
N PRO A 101 1.85 5.16 -5.64
CA PRO A 101 0.61 4.94 -6.34
C PRO A 101 0.86 4.78 -7.84
N PHE A 102 0.04 3.95 -8.50
CA PHE A 102 -0.06 3.94 -9.95
C PHE A 102 -1.49 4.29 -10.42
N ARG A 103 -1.59 4.91 -11.60
CA ARG A 103 -2.86 5.23 -12.24
C ARG A 103 -3.60 3.96 -12.61
N ALA A 104 -4.78 3.78 -12.06
CA ALA A 104 -5.58 2.57 -12.28
C ALA A 104 -6.84 2.84 -13.11
N VAL A 105 -7.65 1.80 -13.33
CA VAL A 105 -8.78 1.76 -14.27
C VAL A 105 -9.96 2.69 -13.94
N MET A 106 -9.88 3.49 -12.88
CA MET A 106 -10.91 4.46 -12.49
C MET A 106 -10.91 5.72 -13.39
N MET A 107 -9.87 5.91 -14.19
CA MET A 107 -9.75 7.00 -15.16
C MET A 107 -10.10 6.54 -16.58
N GLY A 108 -10.72 7.42 -17.36
CA GLY A 108 -11.07 7.15 -18.76
C GLY A 108 -9.84 6.83 -19.62
N LEU A 109 -9.95 5.80 -20.47
CA LEU A 109 -8.90 5.38 -21.41
C LEU A 109 -8.70 6.37 -22.57
N ASP A 110 -9.71 7.24 -22.79
CA ASP A 110 -9.72 8.35 -23.73
C ASP A 110 -9.03 9.62 -23.19
N SER A 111 -8.71 9.65 -21.89
CA SER A 111 -8.11 10.79 -21.20
C SER A 111 -6.61 10.56 -20.97
N GLU A 112 -5.77 11.45 -21.52
CA GLU A 112 -4.32 11.42 -21.29
C GLU A 112 -3.98 11.46 -19.78
N PRO A 113 -3.12 10.56 -19.27
CA PRO A 113 -2.70 10.57 -17.87
C PRO A 113 -2.09 11.90 -17.43
N GLN A 114 -2.62 12.47 -16.34
CA GLN A 114 -2.07 13.69 -15.73
C GLN A 114 -1.49 13.38 -14.35
N VAL A 115 -0.45 14.11 -13.95
CA VAL A 115 0.12 13.97 -12.59
C VAL A 115 -0.93 14.29 -11.52
N ASP A 116 -1.77 15.29 -11.78
CA ASP A 116 -2.82 15.74 -10.86
C ASP A 116 -4.03 14.77 -10.78
N ASP A 117 -4.08 13.69 -11.57
CA ASP A 117 -5.13 12.66 -11.45
C ASP A 117 -5.13 12.03 -10.04
N ILE A 118 -3.98 11.99 -9.36
CA ILE A 118 -3.83 11.50 -7.99
C ILE A 118 -4.69 12.27 -6.97
N GLU A 119 -4.87 13.58 -7.16
CA GLU A 119 -5.56 14.45 -6.19
C GLU A 119 -7.04 14.08 -6.03
N ARG A 120 -7.63 13.43 -7.04
CA ARG A 120 -9.00 12.89 -7.01
C ARG A 120 -9.22 11.86 -5.89
N PHE A 121 -8.14 11.28 -5.38
CA PHE A 121 -8.16 10.16 -4.42
C PHE A 121 -7.55 10.51 -3.06
N ILE A 122 -7.09 11.75 -2.88
CA ILE A 122 -6.54 12.27 -1.62
C ILE A 122 -7.62 13.11 -0.92
N PRO A 123 -8.22 12.65 0.20
CA PRO A 123 -9.19 13.45 0.94
C PRO A 123 -8.50 14.67 1.58
N GLU A 124 -9.25 15.77 1.78
CA GLU A 124 -8.74 17.01 2.38
C GLU A 124 -8.00 16.78 3.72
N SER A 125 -8.56 15.90 4.57
CA SER A 125 -7.97 15.51 5.86
C SER A 125 -6.59 14.83 5.74
N GLY A 126 -6.23 14.33 4.55
CA GLY A 126 -4.95 13.67 4.27
C GLY A 126 -3.90 14.56 3.59
N GLN A 127 -4.26 15.73 3.04
CA GLN A 127 -3.37 16.50 2.15
C GLN A 127 -2.00 16.88 2.74
N ASN A 128 -1.94 17.05 4.07
CA ASN A 128 -0.75 17.46 4.83
C ASN A 128 0.02 16.28 5.47
N LEU A 129 -0.35 15.02 5.18
CA LEU A 129 0.36 13.85 5.70
C LEU A 129 1.73 13.71 5.02
N SER A 130 2.77 13.41 5.80
CA SER A 130 4.17 13.36 5.33
C SER A 130 4.39 12.34 4.20
N TRP A 131 3.67 11.22 4.21
CA TRP A 131 3.75 10.19 3.17
C TRP A 131 3.06 10.60 1.86
N ILE A 132 2.06 11.49 1.89
CA ILE A 132 1.33 11.94 0.70
C ILE A 132 2.25 12.73 -0.26
N GLY A 133 3.18 13.53 0.29
CA GLY A 133 4.19 14.22 -0.52
C GLY A 133 5.09 13.25 -1.32
N LYS A 134 5.41 12.08 -0.73
CA LYS A 134 6.14 11.01 -1.41
C LYS A 134 5.26 10.25 -2.41
N ALA A 135 3.99 10.03 -2.09
CA ALA A 135 3.04 9.38 -3.00
C ALA A 135 2.86 10.19 -4.29
N ARG A 136 2.70 11.51 -4.18
CA ARG A 136 2.69 12.44 -5.32
C ARG A 136 3.96 12.36 -6.16
N SER A 137 5.15 12.36 -5.54
CA SER A 137 6.42 12.36 -6.27
C SER A 137 6.80 11.03 -6.93
N ASN A 138 6.15 9.93 -6.54
CA ASN A 138 6.31 8.59 -7.12
C ASN A 138 5.04 8.11 -7.85
N TYR A 139 4.12 9.01 -8.22
CA TYR A 139 2.93 8.63 -8.99
C TYR A 139 3.31 8.26 -10.42
N VAL A 140 2.92 7.07 -10.87
CA VAL A 140 3.23 6.55 -12.21
C VAL A 140 1.98 6.13 -12.98
N PHE A 141 2.01 6.24 -14.30
CA PHE A 141 0.83 5.99 -15.14
C PHE A 141 0.60 4.54 -15.56
N ASN A 142 1.50 3.62 -15.18
CA ASN A 142 1.29 2.19 -15.35
C ASN A 142 2.04 1.39 -14.27
N ALA A 143 1.50 0.24 -13.87
CA ALA A 143 2.11 -0.59 -12.82
C ALA A 143 3.38 -1.33 -13.31
N PHE A 144 3.49 -1.63 -14.61
CA PHE A 144 4.65 -2.33 -15.16
C PHE A 144 5.94 -1.53 -15.03
N SER A 145 5.90 -0.20 -15.20
CA SER A 145 7.07 0.66 -14.99
C SER A 145 7.54 0.64 -13.54
N GLU A 146 6.64 0.54 -12.57
CA GLU A 146 7.02 0.48 -11.15
C GLU A 146 7.67 -0.87 -10.82
N TYR A 147 7.04 -1.98 -11.20
CA TYR A 147 7.60 -3.32 -11.00
C TYR A 147 8.95 -3.48 -11.71
N ALA A 148 9.09 -2.97 -12.94
CA ALA A 148 10.35 -3.02 -13.69
C ALA A 148 11.43 -2.12 -13.07
N PHE A 149 11.09 -0.88 -12.68
CA PHE A 149 12.02 0.08 -12.07
C PHE A 149 12.56 -0.41 -10.72
N MET A 150 11.75 -1.11 -9.92
CA MET A 150 12.24 -1.77 -8.70
C MET A 150 13.06 -3.03 -9.00
N ALA A 151 12.67 -3.83 -9.99
CA ALA A 151 13.40 -5.04 -10.37
C ALA A 151 14.78 -4.75 -11.00
N SER A 152 14.97 -3.59 -11.64
CA SER A 152 16.27 -3.14 -12.14
C SER A 152 17.27 -2.72 -11.05
N GLY A 153 16.83 -2.70 -9.79
CA GLY A 153 17.65 -2.28 -8.66
C GLY A 153 17.84 -0.76 -8.59
N SER A 154 18.32 -0.30 -7.44
CA SER A 154 18.54 1.10 -7.08
C SER A 154 19.75 1.73 -7.81
N VAL A 155 19.68 1.82 -9.13
CA VAL A 155 20.66 2.51 -10.00
C VAL A 155 19.98 3.71 -10.67
N GLY A 156 19.96 4.87 -9.99
CA GLY A 156 19.64 6.14 -10.67
C GLY A 156 19.00 7.28 -9.88
N ARG A 157 18.41 7.03 -8.70
CA ARG A 157 17.88 8.11 -7.84
C ARG A 157 18.25 7.92 -6.37
N THR A 158 19.52 8.19 -6.04
CA THR A 158 19.83 8.86 -4.78
C THR A 158 19.27 10.28 -4.85
N SER A 159 18.07 10.48 -4.31
CA SER A 159 17.55 11.84 -4.04
C SER A 159 18.54 12.54 -3.11
N LYS A 160 19.26 13.54 -3.63
CA LYS A 160 20.08 14.42 -2.80
C LYS A 160 19.17 15.08 -1.78
N ILE A 161 19.37 14.76 -0.51
CA ILE A 161 18.84 15.55 0.60
C ILE A 161 19.57 16.89 0.53
N THR A 162 18.83 17.95 0.22
CA THR A 162 19.22 19.36 0.43
C THR A 162 17.98 20.07 0.96
#